data_AF-A0A3S1A1X2-F1
#
_entry.id   AF-A0A3S1A1X2-F1
#
_cell.length_a   1.000
_cell.length_b   1.000
_cell.length_c   1.000
_cell.angle_alpha   90.00
_cell.angle_beta   90.00
_cell.angle_gamma   90.00
#
_symmetry.space_group_name_H-M   'P 1'
#
loop_
_entity.id
_entity.type
_entity.pdbx_description
1 polymer ?
#
loop_
_entity_poly.entity_id
_entity_poly.type
_entity_poly.pdbx_seq_one_letter_code
_entity_poly.pdbx_strand_id
1 'polypeptide(L)'
;MSNSSCSGFSDKPHLCDVIIGVRKFSGSLSFVGCLFMIFIIWLFKRYVVFAQRLILYLSFAALLDSIAYLMSSDIDDGPMCNFQGWWLTFFDWMVLLCVSCLTFNLFMNVIKQTVTEKYEWLYIGICVIIPLIVSCLPFSKDRYGPAGAWCWIVEDIGWRIGIWYGPLFVIIVFMMVTYGYIIYSLSRKASSWEGTYDPDTERHHRLLKEDIKPLRVYPFIYLAVSIFPLINRIQNAFSPDNHVFILVLLSSISSPLHGALNAVVFGMDKETLHKLRPSEIKLAIQAKRAPKAVVQEYQPGSDRQALED
;
A
#
# COMPACT_ATOMS: atom_id res chain seq x y z
N MET A 1 20.98 -27.75 -12.79
CA MET A 1 20.57 -27.79 -11.37
C MET A 1 21.61 -26.97 -10.61
N SER A 2 21.44 -25.65 -10.57
CA SER A 2 22.36 -24.78 -9.81
C SER A 2 22.07 -24.97 -8.32
N ASN A 3 23.14 -25.18 -7.54
CA ASN A 3 23.09 -25.19 -6.09
C ASN A 3 22.76 -23.76 -5.62
N SER A 4 21.47 -23.48 -5.41
CA SER A 4 21.00 -22.28 -4.72
C SER A 4 21.54 -22.31 -3.28
N SER A 5 22.63 -21.57 -3.04
CA SER A 5 23.27 -21.49 -1.73
C SER A 5 22.49 -20.55 -0.82
N CYS A 6 21.38 -21.06 -0.30
CA CYS A 6 20.61 -20.39 0.74
C CYS A 6 21.45 -20.31 2.03
N SER A 7 21.94 -19.12 2.37
CA SER A 7 22.86 -18.94 3.52
C SER A 7 22.16 -19.18 4.87
N GLY A 8 20.84 -19.03 4.93
CA GLY A 8 20.07 -19.14 6.19
C GLY A 8 19.74 -20.56 6.63
N PHE A 9 19.77 -21.55 5.72
CA PHE A 9 19.49 -22.96 6.01
C PHE A 9 20.40 -23.88 5.20
N SER A 10 21.72 -23.65 5.27
CA SER A 10 22.70 -24.39 4.47
C SER A 10 22.65 -25.92 4.67
N ASP A 11 22.23 -26.38 5.85
CA ASP A 11 22.09 -27.82 6.16
C ASP A 11 20.79 -28.46 5.61
N LYS A 12 19.80 -27.65 5.18
CA LYS A 12 18.46 -28.12 4.81
C LYS A 12 17.90 -27.35 3.60
N PRO A 13 18.38 -27.63 2.37
CA PRO A 13 18.03 -26.87 1.17
C PRO A 13 16.53 -26.88 0.85
N HIS A 14 15.83 -28.00 1.11
CA HIS A 14 14.38 -28.12 0.89
C HIS A 14 13.55 -27.06 1.65
N LEU A 15 14.04 -26.54 2.78
CA LEU A 15 13.36 -25.49 3.53
C LEU A 15 13.35 -24.17 2.77
N CYS A 16 14.42 -23.87 2.03
CA CYS A 16 14.50 -22.66 1.22
C CYS A 16 13.59 -22.74 0.01
N ASP A 17 13.49 -23.90 -0.64
CA ASP A 17 12.54 -24.12 -1.74
C ASP A 17 11.09 -23.86 -1.31
N VAL A 18 10.73 -24.33 -0.10
CA VAL A 18 9.40 -24.06 0.48
C VAL A 18 9.20 -22.57 0.73
N ILE A 19 10.18 -21.88 1.32
CA ILE A 19 10.10 -20.44 1.59
C ILE A 19 9.92 -19.65 0.28
N ILE A 20 10.73 -19.95 -0.75
CA ILE A 20 10.67 -19.28 -2.04
C ILE A 20 9.32 -19.56 -2.72
N GLY A 21 8.87 -20.82 -2.72
CA GLY A 21 7.60 -21.21 -3.32
C GLY A 21 6.41 -20.49 -2.68
N VAL A 22 6.37 -20.44 -1.35
CA VAL A 22 5.33 -19.75 -0.58
C VAL A 22 5.37 -18.24 -0.82
N ARG A 23 6.56 -17.63 -0.85
CA ARG A 23 6.74 -16.20 -1.11
C ARG A 23 6.25 -15.80 -2.51
N LYS A 24 6.54 -16.63 -3.52
CA LYS A 24 6.03 -16.45 -4.89
C LYS A 24 4.51 -16.60 -4.96
N PHE A 25 3.94 -17.56 -4.24
CA PHE A 25 2.50 -17.75 -4.18
C PHE A 25 1.78 -16.58 -3.52
N SER A 26 2.24 -16.14 -2.34
CA SER A 26 1.69 -14.93 -1.69
C SER A 26 1.87 -13.68 -2.56
N GLY A 27 3.03 -13.54 -3.20
CA GLY A 27 3.32 -12.44 -4.11
C GLY A 27 2.41 -12.42 -5.34
N SER A 28 2.07 -13.57 -5.92
CA SER A 28 1.17 -13.65 -7.08
C SER A 28 -0.27 -13.28 -6.73
N LEU A 29 -0.77 -13.70 -5.56
CA LEU A 29 -2.07 -13.27 -5.04
C LEU A 29 -2.13 -11.75 -4.87
N SER A 30 -1.06 -11.17 -4.32
CA SER A 30 -0.96 -9.73 -4.14
C SER A 30 -0.89 -8.97 -5.46
N PHE A 31 -0.09 -9.47 -6.41
CA PHE A 31 0.01 -8.91 -7.75
C PHE A 31 -1.36 -8.84 -8.45
N VAL A 32 -2.10 -9.95 -8.44
CA VAL A 32 -3.46 -10.01 -9.01
C VAL A 32 -4.41 -9.07 -8.27
N GLY A 33 -4.34 -9.03 -6.94
CA GLY A 33 -5.14 -8.10 -6.13
C GLY A 33 -4.89 -6.63 -6.46
N CYS A 34 -3.64 -6.22 -6.59
CA CYS A 34 -3.27 -4.86 -6.96
C CYS A 34 -3.74 -4.51 -8.38
N LEU A 35 -3.56 -5.40 -9.36
CA LEU A 35 -4.08 -5.20 -10.73
C LEU A 35 -5.59 -5.01 -10.73
N PHE A 36 -6.32 -5.82 -9.96
CA PHE A 36 -7.76 -5.69 -9.82
C PHE A 36 -8.15 -4.31 -9.27
N MET A 37 -7.53 -3.85 -8.18
CA MET A 37 -7.82 -2.53 -7.61
C MET A 37 -7.52 -1.39 -8.60
N ILE A 38 -6.35 -1.41 -9.24
CA ILE A 38 -5.95 -0.40 -10.23
C ILE A 38 -6.96 -0.36 -11.38
N PHE A 39 -7.35 -1.54 -11.90
CA PHE A 39 -8.32 -1.65 -12.99
C PHE A 39 -9.68 -1.06 -12.61
N ILE A 40 -10.22 -1.39 -11.42
CA ILE A 40 -11.52 -0.89 -10.96
C ILE A 40 -11.49 0.63 -10.72
N ILE A 41 -10.43 1.15 -10.11
CA ILE A 41 -10.26 2.60 -9.90
C ILE A 41 -10.24 3.34 -11.24
N TRP A 42 -9.51 2.79 -12.23
CA TRP A 42 -9.44 3.37 -13.58
C TRP A 42 -10.77 3.28 -14.33
N LEU A 43 -11.45 2.13 -14.27
CA LEU A 43 -12.69 1.84 -14.99
C LEU A 43 -13.81 2.79 -14.56
N PHE A 44 -14.02 2.94 -13.25
CA PHE A 44 -15.08 3.79 -12.69
C PHE A 44 -14.64 5.25 -12.47
N LYS A 45 -13.48 5.65 -12.98
CA LYS A 45 -12.91 7.00 -12.80
C LYS A 45 -12.86 7.47 -11.35
N ARG A 46 -12.65 6.55 -10.40
CA ARG A 46 -12.62 6.85 -8.95
C ARG A 46 -11.42 7.73 -8.56
N TYR A 47 -10.39 7.79 -9.40
CA TYR A 47 -9.21 8.65 -9.23
C TYR A 47 -9.52 10.16 -9.16
N VAL A 48 -10.75 10.60 -9.46
CA VAL A 48 -11.16 11.99 -9.23
C VAL A 48 -11.19 12.32 -7.73
N VAL A 49 -11.44 11.33 -6.87
CA VAL A 49 -11.43 11.50 -5.41
C VAL A 49 -10.01 11.35 -4.87
N PHE A 50 -9.55 12.33 -4.08
CA PHE A 50 -8.19 12.35 -3.51
C PHE A 50 -7.84 11.06 -2.74
N ALA A 51 -8.75 10.58 -1.90
CA ALA A 51 -8.57 9.36 -1.11
C ALA A 51 -8.31 8.12 -2.00
N GLN A 52 -8.97 8.05 -3.16
CA GLN A 52 -8.81 6.96 -4.13
C GLN A 52 -7.49 7.08 -4.91
N ARG A 53 -6.98 8.31 -5.13
CA ARG A 53 -5.63 8.51 -5.68
C ARG A 53 -4.55 7.99 -4.75
N LEU A 54 -4.67 8.24 -3.44
CA LEU A 54 -3.74 7.67 -2.45
C LEU A 54 -3.75 6.13 -2.46
N ILE A 55 -4.94 5.52 -2.54
CA ILE A 55 -5.08 4.06 -2.67
C ILE A 55 -4.46 3.57 -3.99
N LEU A 56 -4.61 4.33 -5.08
CA LEU A 56 -4.00 4.00 -6.36
C LEU A 56 -2.47 4.02 -6.28
N TYR A 57 -1.87 5.02 -5.63
CA TYR A 57 -0.42 5.08 -5.41
C TYR A 57 0.09 3.93 -4.54
N LEU A 58 -0.63 3.61 -3.46
CA LEU A 58 -0.34 2.45 -2.61
C LEU A 58 -0.42 1.14 -3.40
N SER A 59 -1.47 0.96 -4.21
CA SER A 59 -1.68 -0.25 -5.02
C SER A 59 -0.61 -0.40 -6.09
N PHE A 60 -0.17 0.71 -6.69
CA PHE A 60 0.91 0.71 -7.66
C PHE A 60 2.26 0.35 -7.02
N ALA A 61 2.57 0.93 -5.86
CA ALA A 61 3.76 0.57 -5.10
C ALA A 61 3.76 -0.93 -4.71
N ALA A 62 2.64 -1.43 -4.19
CA ALA A 62 2.48 -2.83 -3.82
C ALA A 62 2.49 -3.79 -5.01
N LEU A 63 2.04 -3.34 -6.19
CA LEU A 63 2.16 -4.11 -7.44
C LEU A 63 3.64 -4.32 -7.80
N LEU A 64 4.42 -3.25 -7.78
CA LEU A 64 5.85 -3.29 -8.11
C LEU A 64 6.65 -4.04 -7.04
N ASP A 65 6.28 -3.91 -5.77
CA ASP A 65 6.83 -4.74 -4.68
C ASP A 65 6.56 -6.23 -4.91
N SER A 66 5.34 -6.57 -5.37
CA SER A 66 4.97 -7.95 -5.68
C SER A 66 5.84 -8.57 -6.78
N ILE A 67 6.31 -7.77 -7.74
CA ILE A 67 7.26 -8.22 -8.77
C ILE A 67 8.60 -8.65 -8.13
N ALA A 68 9.07 -7.94 -7.10
CA ALA A 68 10.30 -8.28 -6.37
C ALA A 68 10.23 -9.69 -5.74
N TYR A 69 9.05 -10.04 -5.21
CA TYR A 69 8.79 -11.37 -4.63
C TYR A 69 8.75 -12.46 -5.70
N LEU A 70 8.25 -12.16 -6.91
CA LEU A 70 8.20 -13.10 -8.03
C LEU A 70 9.58 -13.35 -8.65
N MET A 71 10.44 -12.32 -8.67
CA MET A 71 11.83 -12.41 -9.17
C MET A 71 12.77 -13.27 -8.32
N SER A 72 12.32 -13.78 -7.17
CA SER A 72 13.12 -14.53 -6.20
C SER A 72 13.49 -15.96 -6.65
N SER A 73 13.86 -16.19 -7.92
CA SER A 73 14.30 -17.50 -8.42
C SER A 73 15.78 -17.80 -8.19
N ASP A 74 16.64 -16.78 -8.27
CA ASP A 74 18.08 -16.96 -8.27
C ASP A 74 18.70 -16.13 -7.13
N ILE A 75 19.11 -16.82 -6.05
CA ILE A 75 19.76 -16.21 -4.88
C ILE A 75 21.28 -16.11 -5.07
N ASP A 76 21.78 -16.52 -6.23
CA ASP A 76 23.20 -16.49 -6.52
C ASP A 76 23.71 -15.04 -6.52
N ASP A 77 24.88 -14.84 -5.92
CA ASP A 77 25.50 -13.53 -5.83
C ASP A 77 25.77 -12.97 -7.23
N GLY A 78 25.26 -11.78 -7.50
CA GLY A 78 25.34 -11.19 -8.82
C GLY A 78 24.48 -9.93 -9.01
N PRO A 79 24.60 -9.27 -10.18
CA PRO A 79 23.91 -8.01 -10.45
C PRO A 79 22.38 -8.11 -10.34
N MET A 80 21.81 -9.28 -10.68
CA MET A 80 20.38 -9.53 -10.59
C MET A 80 19.90 -9.60 -9.13
N CYS A 81 20.67 -10.26 -8.26
CA CYS A 81 20.41 -10.32 -6.82
C CYS A 81 20.46 -8.92 -6.20
N ASN A 82 21.45 -8.11 -6.59
CA ASN A 82 21.59 -6.74 -6.10
C ASN A 82 20.45 -5.85 -6.56
N PHE A 83 20.04 -5.96 -7.83
CA PHE A 83 18.88 -5.26 -8.35
C PHE A 83 17.59 -5.68 -7.64
N GLN A 84 17.39 -6.97 -7.40
CA GLN A 84 16.23 -7.47 -6.66
C GLN A 84 16.21 -6.91 -5.24
N GLY A 85 17.34 -6.92 -4.53
CA GLY A 85 17.44 -6.38 -3.17
C GLY A 85 17.16 -4.88 -3.10
N TRP A 86 17.67 -4.11 -4.06
CA TRP A 86 17.36 -2.69 -4.21
C TRP A 86 15.89 -2.42 -4.50
N TRP A 87 15.33 -3.15 -5.49
CA TRP A 87 13.94 -3.03 -5.92
C TRP A 87 12.99 -3.33 -4.76
N LEU A 88 13.22 -4.45 -4.07
CA LEU A 88 12.49 -4.81 -2.86
C LEU A 88 12.57 -3.70 -1.83
N THR A 89 13.78 -3.22 -1.49
CA THR A 89 13.97 -2.17 -0.48
C THR A 89 13.25 -0.88 -0.85
N PHE A 90 13.31 -0.46 -2.11
CA PHE A 90 12.65 0.76 -2.58
C PHE A 90 11.13 0.68 -2.46
N PHE A 91 10.52 -0.40 -2.95
CA PHE A 91 9.06 -0.51 -2.95
C PHE A 91 8.47 -0.86 -1.58
N ASP A 92 9.17 -1.65 -0.76
CA ASP A 92 8.82 -1.88 0.65
C ASP A 92 8.75 -0.53 1.41
N TRP A 93 9.75 0.34 1.20
CA TRP A 93 9.78 1.69 1.78
C TRP A 93 8.66 2.60 1.24
N MET A 94 8.42 2.56 -0.07
CA MET A 94 7.34 3.32 -0.70
C MET A 94 5.97 2.90 -0.15
N VAL A 95 5.72 1.60 0.01
CA VAL A 95 4.49 1.08 0.63
C VAL A 95 4.36 1.57 2.07
N LEU A 96 5.40 1.44 2.89
CA LEU A 96 5.40 1.90 4.29
C LEU A 96 5.06 3.39 4.40
N LEU A 97 5.69 4.24 3.58
CA LEU A 97 5.43 5.68 3.58
C LEU A 97 4.04 6.02 3.02
N CYS A 98 3.58 5.34 1.97
CA CYS A 98 2.22 5.52 1.45
C CYS A 98 1.16 5.25 2.53
N VAL A 99 1.29 4.14 3.27
CA VAL A 99 0.36 3.82 4.38
C VAL A 99 0.50 4.82 5.54
N SER A 100 1.71 5.30 5.81
CA SER A 100 1.96 6.34 6.82
C SER A 100 1.30 7.67 6.45
N CYS A 101 1.46 8.13 5.20
CA CYS A 101 0.80 9.32 4.67
C CYS A 101 -0.72 9.16 4.66
N LEU A 102 -1.23 7.97 4.35
CA LEU A 102 -2.67 7.66 4.42
C LEU A 102 -3.19 7.74 5.86
N THR A 103 -2.43 7.25 6.83
CA THR A 103 -2.76 7.35 8.27
C THR A 103 -2.76 8.81 8.74
N PHE A 104 -1.76 9.60 8.32
CA PHE A 104 -1.70 11.03 8.61
C PHE A 104 -2.85 11.80 7.95
N ASN A 105 -3.17 11.50 6.70
CA ASN A 105 -4.31 12.07 6.01
C ASN A 105 -5.62 11.76 6.75
N LEU A 106 -5.80 10.52 7.20
CA LEU A 106 -6.96 10.13 8.00
C LEU A 106 -7.03 10.92 9.32
N PHE A 107 -5.91 11.10 10.02
CA PHE A 107 -5.83 11.93 11.22
C PHE A 107 -6.27 13.37 10.94
N MET A 108 -5.72 14.00 9.90
CA MET A 108 -6.03 15.38 9.54
C MET A 108 -7.51 15.56 9.16
N ASN A 109 -8.10 14.62 8.42
CA ASN A 109 -9.50 14.70 8.02
C ASN A 109 -10.46 14.40 9.19
N VAL A 110 -10.18 13.38 10.02
CA VAL A 110 -11.13 12.93 11.05
C VAL A 110 -11.02 13.73 12.34
N ILE A 111 -9.80 14.05 12.76
CA ILE A 111 -9.54 14.74 14.03
C ILE A 111 -9.49 16.24 13.83
N LYS A 112 -8.73 16.70 12.84
CA LYS A 112 -8.52 18.13 12.57
C LYS A 112 -9.51 18.71 11.57
N GLN A 113 -10.37 17.88 10.96
CA GLN A 113 -11.37 18.30 9.95
C GLN A 113 -10.75 19.17 8.85
N THR A 114 -9.50 18.87 8.50
CA THR A 114 -8.71 19.64 7.54
C THR A 114 -8.43 18.77 6.32
N VAL A 115 -8.89 19.22 5.16
CA VAL A 115 -8.62 18.56 3.88
C VAL A 115 -7.17 18.82 3.46
N THR A 116 -6.44 17.75 3.11
CA THR A 116 -5.02 17.83 2.75
C THR A 116 -4.76 17.56 1.26
N GLU A 117 -5.78 17.67 0.41
CA GLU A 117 -5.65 17.41 -1.03
C GLU A 117 -4.61 18.32 -1.70
N LYS A 118 -4.49 19.58 -1.25
CA LYS A 118 -3.45 20.51 -1.72
C LYS A 118 -2.01 20.05 -1.49
N TYR A 119 -1.80 19.09 -0.58
CA TYR A 119 -0.48 18.53 -0.27
C TYR A 119 -0.20 17.21 -0.98
N GLU A 120 -1.00 16.84 -1.98
CA GLU A 120 -0.84 15.59 -2.74
C GLU A 120 0.58 15.41 -3.29
N TRP A 121 1.12 16.43 -3.96
CA TRP A 121 2.48 16.39 -4.51
C TRP A 121 3.55 16.20 -3.43
N LEU A 122 3.32 16.74 -2.23
CA LEU A 122 4.22 16.55 -1.10
C LEU A 122 4.18 15.09 -0.61
N TYR A 123 2.99 14.49 -0.52
CA TYR A 123 2.87 13.07 -0.16
C TYR A 123 3.56 12.16 -1.17
N ILE A 124 3.35 12.38 -2.47
CA ILE A 124 4.00 11.61 -3.52
C ILE A 124 5.52 11.81 -3.47
N GLY A 125 5.98 13.06 -3.34
CA GLY A 125 7.40 13.37 -3.21
C GLY A 125 8.05 12.65 -2.03
N ILE A 126 7.42 12.67 -0.85
CA ILE A 126 7.88 11.94 0.34
C ILE A 126 7.94 10.43 0.06
N CYS A 127 6.90 9.86 -0.55
CA CYS A 127 6.81 8.42 -0.82
C CYS A 127 7.74 7.93 -1.94
N VAL A 128 8.34 8.81 -2.73
CA VAL A 128 9.26 8.43 -3.83
C VAL A 128 10.69 8.81 -3.52
N ILE A 129 10.92 10.06 -3.08
CA ILE A 129 12.28 10.60 -2.89
C ILE A 129 12.96 9.97 -1.67
N ILE A 130 12.26 9.82 -0.54
CA ILE A 130 12.85 9.21 0.66
C ILE A 130 13.23 7.75 0.38
N PRO A 131 12.34 6.90 -0.17
CA PRO A 131 12.70 5.53 -0.51
C PRO A 131 13.84 5.44 -1.50
N LEU A 132 13.90 6.34 -2.50
CA LEU A 132 14.99 6.36 -3.49
C LEU A 132 16.34 6.64 -2.84
N ILE A 133 16.40 7.64 -1.95
CA ILE A 133 17.62 7.96 -1.23
C ILE A 133 18.04 6.77 -0.37
N VAL A 134 17.12 6.26 0.46
CA VAL A 134 17.41 5.19 1.42
C VAL A 134 17.79 3.88 0.72
N SER A 135 17.12 3.50 -0.37
CA SER A 135 17.44 2.29 -1.11
C SER A 135 18.75 2.38 -1.89
N CYS A 136 19.19 3.58 -2.28
CA CYS A 136 20.47 3.76 -2.95
C CYS A 136 21.68 3.75 -1.98
N LEU A 137 21.49 4.04 -0.69
CA LEU A 137 22.60 4.08 0.28
C LEU A 137 23.43 2.78 0.35
N PRO A 138 22.85 1.57 0.37
CA PRO A 138 23.62 0.33 0.42
C PRO A 138 24.50 0.08 -0.82
N PHE A 139 24.23 0.71 -1.98
CA PHE A 139 25.13 0.62 -3.14
C PHE A 139 26.48 1.29 -2.89
N SER A 140 26.54 2.33 -2.05
CA SER A 140 27.79 3.05 -1.78
C SER A 140 28.87 2.19 -1.12
N LYS A 141 28.48 1.06 -0.50
CA LYS A 141 29.39 0.13 0.17
C LYS A 141 29.21 -1.31 -0.30
N ASP A 142 28.61 -1.50 -1.49
CA ASP A 142 28.32 -2.82 -2.09
C ASP A 142 27.69 -3.81 -1.09
N ARG A 143 26.64 -3.36 -0.39
CA ARG A 143 25.99 -4.14 0.69
C ARG A 143 24.76 -4.92 0.28
N TYR A 144 24.33 -4.84 -0.98
CA TYR A 144 23.32 -5.75 -1.50
C TYR A 144 23.95 -7.11 -1.85
N GLY A 145 23.22 -8.18 -1.60
CA GLY A 145 23.65 -9.55 -1.89
C GLY A 145 22.69 -10.59 -1.29
N PRO A 146 23.09 -11.88 -1.30
CA PRO A 146 22.28 -12.94 -0.71
C PRO A 146 22.15 -12.78 0.82
N ALA A 147 20.92 -12.77 1.32
CA ALA A 147 20.59 -12.54 2.72
C ALA A 147 19.61 -13.62 3.23
N GLY A 148 20.08 -14.87 3.28
CA GLY A 148 19.27 -16.02 3.67
C GLY A 148 18.56 -16.65 2.48
N ALA A 149 17.22 -16.50 2.44
CA ALA A 149 16.37 -17.09 1.40
C ALA A 149 15.95 -16.10 0.29
N TRP A 150 16.52 -14.90 0.27
CA TRP A 150 16.29 -13.88 -0.76
C TRP A 150 17.48 -12.90 -0.82
N CYS A 151 17.51 -12.09 -1.87
CA CYS A 151 18.48 -11.02 -2.02
C CYS A 151 18.08 -9.76 -1.28
N TRP A 152 18.95 -9.25 -0.42
CA TRP A 152 18.72 -8.04 0.37
C TRP A 152 20.05 -7.44 0.86
N ILE A 153 20.04 -6.70 1.96
CA ILE A 153 21.25 -6.19 2.60
C ILE A 153 21.94 -7.37 3.32
N VAL A 154 23.19 -7.63 2.96
CA VAL A 154 24.07 -8.65 3.56
C VAL A 154 24.12 -8.48 5.08
N GLU A 155 24.45 -9.53 5.83
CA GLU A 155 24.39 -9.66 7.31
C GLU A 155 25.29 -8.68 8.08
N ASP A 156 25.02 -7.38 7.93
CA ASP A 156 25.57 -6.27 8.68
C ASP A 156 24.43 -5.63 9.47
N ILE A 157 24.45 -5.86 10.78
CA ILE A 157 23.39 -5.40 11.67
C ILE A 157 23.23 -3.88 11.67
N GLY A 158 24.34 -3.13 11.50
CA GLY A 158 24.30 -1.67 11.46
C GLY A 158 23.55 -1.16 10.24
N TRP A 159 23.82 -1.74 9.08
CA TRP A 159 23.11 -1.41 7.83
C TRP A 159 21.64 -1.83 7.88
N ARG A 160 21.33 -3.04 8.37
CA ARG A 160 19.94 -3.51 8.48
C ARG A 160 19.12 -2.67 9.45
N ILE A 161 19.70 -2.27 10.59
CA ILE A 161 19.05 -1.38 11.55
C ILE A 161 18.87 0.03 10.98
N GLY A 162 19.92 0.62 10.42
CA GLY A 162 19.88 2.00 9.94
C GLY A 162 18.96 2.20 8.74
N ILE A 163 18.97 1.27 7.78
CA ILE A 163 18.22 1.39 6.53
C ILE A 163 16.79 0.90 6.66
N TRP A 164 16.50 -0.02 7.59
CA TRP A 164 15.19 -0.65 7.62
C TRP A 164 14.61 -0.84 9.01
N TYR A 165 15.24 -1.62 9.89
CA TYR A 165 14.60 -2.01 11.15
C TYR A 165 14.29 -0.81 12.05
N GLY A 166 15.27 0.07 12.29
CA GLY A 166 15.09 1.25 13.14
C GLY A 166 13.96 2.16 12.63
N PRO A 167 14.04 2.66 11.39
CA PRO A 167 12.98 3.50 10.84
C PRO A 167 11.61 2.82 10.78
N LEU A 168 11.57 1.52 10.43
CA LEU A 168 10.34 0.73 10.43
C LEU A 168 9.66 0.74 11.81
N PHE A 169 10.38 0.43 12.88
CA PHE A 169 9.80 0.43 14.23
C PHE A 169 9.29 1.81 14.64
N VAL A 170 10.05 2.88 14.34
CA VAL A 170 9.63 4.25 14.64
C VAL A 170 8.32 4.61 13.93
N ILE A 171 8.23 4.30 12.63
CA ILE A 171 7.05 4.60 11.81
C ILE A 171 5.85 3.74 12.26
N ILE A 172 6.06 2.45 12.53
CA ILE A 172 4.99 1.55 13.01
C ILE A 172 4.44 2.03 14.35
N VAL A 173 5.30 2.42 15.30
CA VAL A 173 4.86 2.99 16.59
C VAL A 173 4.07 4.28 16.38
N PHE A 174 4.56 5.19 15.54
CA PHE A 174 3.85 6.41 15.19
C PHE A 174 2.46 6.12 14.59
N MET A 175 2.37 5.15 13.67
CA MET A 175 1.10 4.71 13.08
C MET A 175 0.15 4.11 14.12
N MET A 176 0.64 3.23 14.98
CA MET A 176 -0.17 2.62 16.05
C MET A 176 -0.73 3.67 17.01
N VAL A 177 0.10 4.63 17.46
CA VAL A 177 -0.34 5.71 18.35
C VAL A 177 -1.36 6.61 17.66
N THR A 178 -1.08 7.05 16.44
CA THR A 178 -1.96 7.95 15.68
C THR A 178 -3.31 7.27 15.40
N TYR A 179 -3.29 6.02 14.95
CA TYR A 179 -4.49 5.26 14.64
C TYR A 179 -5.30 4.90 15.89
N GLY A 180 -4.63 4.50 16.98
CA GLY A 180 -5.25 4.29 18.28
C GLY A 180 -5.94 5.56 18.80
N TYR A 181 -5.30 6.72 18.64
CA TYR A 181 -5.89 8.01 18.97
C TYR A 181 -7.11 8.34 18.10
N ILE A 182 -7.07 8.06 16.79
CA ILE A 182 -8.22 8.22 15.89
C ILE A 182 -9.39 7.38 16.38
N ILE A 183 -9.18 6.09 16.67
CA ILE A 183 -10.23 5.19 17.17
C ILE A 183 -10.77 5.70 18.50
N TYR A 184 -9.89 5.99 19.46
CA TYR A 184 -10.30 6.50 20.77
C TYR A 184 -11.15 7.77 20.66
N SER A 185 -10.71 8.74 19.85
CA SER A 185 -11.45 9.97 19.64
C SER A 185 -12.80 9.74 18.96
N LEU A 186 -12.88 8.79 18.01
CA LEU A 186 -14.14 8.43 17.35
C LEU A 186 -15.10 7.77 18.33
N SER A 187 -14.63 6.84 19.16
CA SER A 187 -15.44 6.18 20.19
C SER A 187 -15.95 7.16 21.24
N ARG A 188 -15.10 8.10 21.68
CA ARG A 188 -15.50 9.15 22.62
C ARG A 188 -16.56 10.09 22.02
N LYS A 189 -16.37 10.54 20.78
CA LYS A 189 -17.35 11.36 20.05
C LYS A 189 -18.68 10.64 19.86
N ALA A 190 -18.66 9.32 19.66
CA ALA A 190 -19.89 8.52 19.56
C ALA A 190 -20.63 8.41 20.90
N SER A 191 -19.90 8.30 22.02
CA SER A 191 -20.49 8.24 23.37
C SER A 191 -20.98 9.59 23.89
N SER A 192 -20.40 10.71 23.44
CA SER A 192 -20.78 12.06 23.87
C SER A 192 -21.80 12.72 22.94
N TRP A 193 -22.42 11.97 22.04
CA TRP A 193 -23.36 12.50 21.03
C TRP A 193 -24.74 12.74 21.64
N GLU A 194 -24.81 13.70 22.57
CA GLU A 194 -26.04 14.31 23.08
C GLU A 194 -25.92 15.83 22.85
N GLY A 195 -26.29 16.35 21.67
CA GLY A 195 -26.32 17.81 21.45
C GLY A 195 -26.40 18.31 20.00
N THR A 196 -27.35 19.21 19.77
CA THR A 196 -27.66 20.06 18.57
C THR A 196 -27.33 19.48 17.19
N TYR A 197 -28.37 18.92 16.58
CA TYR A 197 -28.40 18.46 15.19
C TYR A 197 -28.31 19.64 14.21
N ASP A 198 -27.18 19.79 13.53
CA ASP A 198 -27.03 20.65 12.36
C ASP A 198 -27.00 19.77 11.09
N PRO A 199 -28.10 19.72 10.31
CA PRO A 199 -28.26 18.79 9.20
C PRO A 199 -27.24 18.98 8.07
N ASP A 200 -26.77 20.20 7.80
CA ASP A 200 -25.86 20.47 6.67
C ASP A 200 -24.42 20.05 6.99
N THR A 201 -23.94 20.40 8.19
CA THR A 201 -22.62 19.98 8.68
C THR A 201 -22.56 18.46 8.84
N GLU A 202 -23.65 17.83 9.31
CA GLU A 202 -23.75 16.38 9.44
C GLU A 202 -23.79 15.67 8.08
N ARG A 203 -24.49 16.22 7.09
CA ARG A 203 -24.54 15.67 5.73
C ARG A 203 -23.16 15.71 5.08
N HIS A 204 -22.45 16.83 5.19
CA HIS A 204 -21.08 16.95 4.68
C HIS A 204 -20.13 15.99 5.41
N HIS A 205 -20.25 15.86 6.73
CA HIS A 205 -19.49 14.88 7.51
C HIS A 205 -19.82 13.42 7.16
N ARG A 206 -21.08 13.10 6.84
CA ARG A 206 -21.47 11.75 6.40
C ARG A 206 -20.85 11.40 5.07
N LEU A 207 -20.90 12.31 4.10
CA LEU A 207 -20.28 12.12 2.78
C LEU A 207 -18.77 11.91 2.92
N LEU A 208 -18.08 12.75 3.71
CA LEU A 208 -16.66 12.57 4.02
C LEU A 208 -16.39 11.24 4.75
N LYS A 209 -17.26 10.82 5.69
CA LYS A 209 -17.14 9.54 6.42
C LYS A 209 -17.35 8.31 5.54
N GLU A 210 -18.18 8.41 4.51
CA GLU A 210 -18.42 7.35 3.53
C GLU A 210 -17.21 7.18 2.60
N ASP A 211 -16.67 8.29 2.07
CA ASP A 211 -15.50 8.29 1.19
C ASP A 211 -14.20 7.81 1.88
N ILE A 212 -14.05 8.06 3.18
CA ILE A 212 -12.88 7.61 3.98
C ILE A 212 -13.07 6.24 4.63
N LYS A 213 -14.26 5.63 4.52
CA LYS A 213 -14.55 4.34 5.16
C LYS A 213 -13.59 3.23 4.71
N PRO A 214 -13.24 3.11 3.42
CA PRO A 214 -12.22 2.16 2.99
C PRO A 214 -10.85 2.51 3.58
N LEU A 215 -10.47 3.79 3.57
CA LEU A 215 -9.16 4.28 4.05
C LEU A 215 -8.87 3.92 5.51
N ARG A 216 -9.90 3.77 6.35
CA ARG A 216 -9.70 3.37 7.75
C ARG A 216 -9.16 1.95 7.90
N VAL A 217 -9.40 1.05 6.95
CA VAL A 217 -9.07 -0.37 7.08
C VAL A 217 -7.66 -0.67 6.58
N TYR A 218 -7.14 0.06 5.58
CA TYR A 218 -5.81 -0.21 5.01
C TYR A 218 -4.66 -0.11 6.02
N PRO A 219 -4.57 0.91 6.91
CA PRO A 219 -3.55 0.95 7.94
C PRO A 219 -3.63 -0.24 8.90
N PHE A 220 -4.85 -0.68 9.23
CA PHE A 220 -5.05 -1.85 10.09
C PHE A 220 -4.58 -3.14 9.41
N ILE A 221 -4.91 -3.33 8.12
CA ILE A 221 -4.41 -4.46 7.33
C ILE A 221 -2.88 -4.46 7.34
N TYR A 222 -2.27 -3.29 7.09
CA TYR A 222 -0.81 -3.17 7.10
C TYR A 222 -0.23 -3.59 8.44
N LEU A 223 -0.71 -3.01 9.55
CA LEU A 223 -0.25 -3.35 10.90
C LEU A 223 -0.42 -4.84 11.22
N ALA A 224 -1.57 -5.45 10.88
CA ALA A 224 -1.85 -6.86 11.13
C ALA A 224 -0.92 -7.79 10.34
N VAL A 225 -0.72 -7.50 9.05
CA VAL A 225 0.18 -8.27 8.17
C VAL A 225 1.64 -8.10 8.59
N SER A 226 2.02 -6.93 9.12
CA SER A 226 3.37 -6.65 9.60
C SER A 226 3.73 -7.34 10.91
N ILE A 227 2.80 -7.99 11.64
CA ILE A 227 3.11 -8.66 12.91
C ILE A 227 4.19 -9.73 12.75
N PHE A 228 4.00 -10.70 11.84
CA PHE A 228 4.96 -11.80 11.66
C PHE A 228 6.33 -11.33 11.14
N PRO A 229 6.40 -10.42 10.14
CA PRO A 229 7.68 -9.87 9.68
C PRO A 229 8.39 -9.07 10.76
N LEU A 230 7.66 -8.34 11.61
CA LEU A 230 8.28 -7.61 12.72
C LEU A 230 8.88 -8.58 13.74
N ILE A 231 8.17 -9.64 14.13
CA ILE A 231 8.70 -10.67 15.04
C ILE A 231 9.95 -11.32 14.45
N ASN A 232 9.91 -11.69 13.17
CA ASN A 232 11.04 -12.27 12.45
C ASN A 232 12.25 -11.30 12.42
N ARG A 233 12.01 -10.01 12.21
CA ARG A 233 13.07 -8.97 12.20
C ARG A 233 13.65 -8.71 13.59
N ILE A 234 12.85 -8.76 14.65
CA ILE A 234 13.33 -8.71 16.04
C ILE A 234 14.25 -9.90 16.30
N GLN A 235 13.82 -11.11 15.93
CA GLN A 235 14.62 -12.31 16.10
C GLN A 235 15.95 -12.22 15.35
N ASN A 236 15.93 -11.79 14.08
CA ASN A 236 17.14 -11.61 13.27
C ASN A 236 18.06 -10.50 13.80
N ALA A 237 17.52 -9.50 14.52
CA ALA A 237 18.34 -8.46 15.15
C ALA A 237 19.08 -8.98 16.39
N PHE A 238 18.48 -9.90 17.16
CA PHE A 238 19.11 -10.49 18.35
C PHE A 238 19.98 -11.72 18.04
N SER A 239 19.68 -12.44 16.96
CA SER A 239 20.36 -13.67 16.59
C SER A 239 20.46 -13.78 15.07
N PRO A 240 21.38 -13.02 14.44
CA PRO A 240 21.50 -12.95 12.98
C PRO A 240 21.92 -14.29 12.36
N ASP A 241 22.73 -15.09 13.05
CA ASP A 241 23.26 -16.36 12.53
C ASP A 241 22.27 -17.53 12.68
N ASN A 242 21.23 -17.38 13.52
CA ASN A 242 20.29 -18.44 13.84
C ASN A 242 18.88 -18.10 13.35
N HIS A 243 18.61 -18.39 12.08
CA HIS A 243 17.29 -18.14 11.48
C HIS A 243 16.26 -19.19 11.93
N VAL A 244 15.16 -18.74 12.55
CA VAL A 244 14.08 -19.65 12.96
C VAL A 244 13.13 -19.88 11.78
N PHE A 245 13.16 -21.10 11.22
CA PHE A 245 12.38 -21.46 10.03
C PHE A 245 10.91 -21.04 10.08
N ILE A 246 10.21 -21.32 11.18
CA ILE A 246 8.77 -21.01 11.28
C ILE A 246 8.51 -19.49 11.22
N LEU A 247 9.39 -18.67 11.79
CA LEU A 247 9.26 -17.21 11.74
C LEU A 247 9.54 -16.67 10.34
N VAL A 248 10.56 -17.22 9.67
CA VAL A 248 10.87 -16.88 8.27
C VAL A 248 9.71 -17.30 7.36
N LEU A 249 9.13 -18.49 7.56
CA LEU A 249 8.00 -18.99 6.78
C LEU A 249 6.77 -18.09 6.96
N LEU A 250 6.39 -17.78 8.22
CA LEU A 250 5.25 -16.91 8.50
C LEU A 250 5.46 -15.51 7.93
N SER A 251 6.65 -14.93 8.08
CA SER A 251 7.02 -13.67 7.45
C SER A 251 6.94 -13.73 5.94
N SER A 252 7.32 -14.86 5.32
CA SER A 252 7.29 -15.03 3.86
C SER A 252 5.86 -15.16 3.31
N ILE A 253 4.94 -15.67 4.13
CA ILE A 253 3.50 -15.70 3.80
C ILE A 253 2.93 -14.29 3.89
N SER A 254 3.21 -13.59 5.00
CA SER A 254 2.53 -12.36 5.36
C SER A 254 3.06 -11.15 4.58
N SER A 255 4.37 -10.94 4.46
CA SER A 255 4.93 -9.72 3.86
C SER A 255 4.35 -9.41 2.47
N PRO A 256 4.23 -10.39 1.54
CA PRO A 256 3.68 -10.09 0.22
C PRO A 256 2.17 -9.86 0.24
N LEU A 257 1.44 -10.27 1.27
CA LEU A 257 -0.04 -10.39 1.26
C LEU A 257 -0.78 -9.05 1.34
N HIS A 258 -0.07 -7.93 1.50
CA HIS A 258 -0.66 -6.60 1.62
C HIS A 258 -1.62 -6.26 0.46
N GLY A 259 -1.21 -6.48 -0.79
CA GLY A 259 -2.03 -6.16 -1.96
C GLY A 259 -3.28 -7.03 -2.08
N ALA A 260 -3.17 -8.31 -1.72
CA ALA A 260 -4.28 -9.25 -1.76
C ALA A 260 -5.36 -8.89 -0.74
N LEU A 261 -4.99 -8.63 0.52
CA LEU A 261 -5.94 -8.25 1.57
C LEU A 261 -6.55 -6.87 1.32
N ASN A 262 -5.76 -5.93 0.80
CA ASN A 262 -6.26 -4.64 0.35
C ASN A 262 -7.34 -4.80 -0.74
N ALA A 263 -7.10 -5.68 -1.71
CA ALA A 263 -8.05 -5.96 -2.79
C ALA A 263 -9.34 -6.63 -2.28
N VAL A 264 -9.24 -7.54 -1.31
CA VAL A 264 -10.42 -8.16 -0.67
C VAL A 264 -11.27 -7.09 0.01
N VAL A 265 -10.67 -6.22 0.82
CA VAL A 265 -11.42 -5.15 1.50
C VAL A 265 -11.99 -4.13 0.52
N PHE A 266 -11.22 -3.75 -0.50
CA PHE A 266 -11.70 -2.89 -1.58
C PHE A 266 -12.88 -3.51 -2.32
N GLY A 267 -12.84 -4.81 -2.59
CA GLY A 267 -13.87 -5.57 -3.27
C GLY A 267 -15.11 -5.85 -2.40
N MET A 268 -14.96 -5.93 -1.07
CA MET A 268 -16.07 -6.10 -0.11
C MET A 268 -16.80 -4.79 0.21
N ASP A 269 -16.21 -3.64 -0.14
CA ASP A 269 -16.88 -2.36 0.04
C ASP A 269 -18.20 -2.32 -0.74
N LYS A 270 -19.30 -1.94 -0.07
CA LYS A 270 -20.66 -2.06 -0.61
C LYS A 270 -20.85 -1.25 -1.90
N GLU A 271 -20.22 -0.09 -2.01
CA GLU A 271 -20.28 0.72 -3.22
C GLU A 271 -19.51 0.09 -4.36
N THR A 272 -18.35 -0.50 -4.06
CA THR A 272 -17.58 -1.30 -5.03
C THR A 272 -18.36 -2.52 -5.50
N LEU A 273 -18.94 -3.30 -4.58
CA LEU A 273 -19.78 -4.46 -4.91
C LEU A 273 -20.95 -4.09 -5.82
N HIS A 274 -21.63 -2.98 -5.55
CA HIS A 274 -22.73 -2.52 -6.41
C HIS A 274 -22.25 -2.20 -7.83
N LYS A 275 -21.11 -1.51 -7.97
CA LYS A 275 -20.53 -1.17 -9.28
C LYS A 275 -19.92 -2.37 -10.01
N LEU A 276 -19.57 -3.44 -9.30
CA LEU A 276 -19.08 -4.70 -9.90
C LEU A 276 -20.18 -5.53 -10.58
N ARG A 277 -21.44 -5.09 -10.57
CA ARG A 277 -22.51 -5.75 -11.33
C ARG A 277 -22.20 -5.74 -12.83
N PRO A 278 -22.47 -6.83 -13.57
CA PRO A 278 -22.15 -6.92 -15.00
C PRO A 278 -22.76 -5.78 -15.85
N SER A 279 -23.94 -5.30 -15.48
CA SER A 279 -24.60 -4.16 -16.13
C SER A 279 -23.79 -2.87 -16.00
N GLU A 280 -23.32 -2.56 -14.80
CA GLU A 280 -22.53 -1.36 -14.48
C GLU A 280 -21.15 -1.42 -15.16
N ILE A 281 -20.51 -2.60 -15.17
CA ILE A 281 -19.25 -2.80 -15.87
C ILE A 281 -19.43 -2.57 -17.38
N LYS A 282 -20.47 -3.14 -17.99
CA LYS A 282 -20.76 -2.96 -19.41
C LYS A 282 -21.00 -1.48 -19.74
N LEU A 283 -21.78 -0.78 -18.92
CA LEU A 283 -22.02 0.66 -19.06
C LEU A 283 -20.74 1.47 -18.92
N ALA A 284 -19.89 1.18 -17.94
CA ALA A 284 -18.62 1.88 -17.73
C ALA A 284 -17.65 1.69 -18.91
N ILE A 285 -17.57 0.47 -19.47
CA ILE A 285 -16.75 0.18 -20.66
C ILE A 285 -17.30 0.93 -21.87
N GLN A 286 -18.62 0.93 -22.07
CA GLN A 286 -19.26 1.68 -23.16
C GLN A 286 -19.00 3.18 -23.02
N ALA A 287 -19.14 3.75 -21.82
CA ALA A 287 -18.88 5.16 -21.55
C ALA A 287 -17.40 5.56 -21.76
N LYS A 288 -16.45 4.63 -21.57
CA LYS A 288 -15.03 4.85 -21.89
C LYS A 288 -14.74 4.80 -23.39
N ARG A 289 -15.52 4.03 -24.16
CA ARG A 289 -15.37 3.88 -25.61
C ARG A 289 -16.18 4.90 -26.41
N ALA A 290 -17.21 5.51 -25.82
CA ALA A 290 -18.00 6.54 -26.47
C ALA A 290 -17.14 7.79 -26.75
N PRO A 291 -17.27 8.43 -27.93
CA PRO A 291 -16.61 9.70 -28.19
C PRO A 291 -17.07 10.74 -27.16
N LYS A 292 -16.16 11.61 -26.69
CA LYS A 292 -16.50 12.67 -25.74
C LYS A 292 -17.63 13.50 -26.33
N ALA A 293 -18.81 13.45 -25.73
CA ALA A 293 -19.90 14.35 -26.08
C ALA A 293 -19.44 15.78 -25.80
N VAL A 294 -19.41 16.61 -26.85
CA VAL A 294 -19.19 18.05 -26.71
C VAL A 294 -20.46 18.59 -26.07
N VAL A 295 -20.39 18.87 -24.77
CA VAL A 295 -21.46 19.58 -24.06
C VAL A 295 -21.39 21.03 -24.53
N GLN A 296 -22.26 21.39 -25.46
CA GLN A 296 -22.51 22.80 -25.79
C GLN A 296 -23.37 23.37 -24.67
N GLU A 297 -22.82 24.29 -23.87
CA GLU A 297 -23.61 25.05 -22.92
C GLU A 297 -24.64 25.88 -23.69
N TYR A 298 -25.92 25.65 -23.41
CA TYR A 298 -27.02 26.43 -23.94
C TYR A 298 -26.94 27.85 -23.34
N GLN A 299 -26.59 28.85 -24.15
CA GLN A 299 -26.72 30.25 -23.76
C GLN A 299 -28.19 30.68 -23.95
N PRO A 300 -28.95 30.98 -22.87
CA PRO A 300 -30.30 31.49 -23.00
C PRO A 300 -30.22 32.98 -23.30
N GLY A 301 -30.35 33.38 -24.58
CA GLY A 301 -30.36 34.82 -24.90
C GLY A 301 -30.55 35.29 -26.34
N SER A 302 -30.51 34.45 -27.38
CA SER A 302 -30.51 34.96 -28.77
C SER A 302 -31.88 35.16 -29.42
N ASP A 303 -32.98 34.67 -28.84
CA ASP A 303 -34.28 34.62 -29.54
C ASP A 303 -35.25 35.76 -29.18
N ARG A 304 -34.77 36.85 -28.57
CA ARG A 304 -35.62 38.03 -28.25
C ARG A 304 -35.57 39.17 -29.28
N GLN A 305 -34.77 39.08 -30.33
CA GLN A 305 -34.65 40.15 -31.35
C GLN A 305 -35.39 39.89 -32.67
N ALA A 306 -36.20 38.83 -32.78
CA ALA A 306 -36.92 38.49 -34.02
C ALA A 306 -38.45 38.65 -33.94
N LEU A 307 -38.96 39.36 -32.92
CA LEU A 307 -40.39 39.66 -32.75
C LEU A 307 -40.69 41.17 -32.69
N GLU A 308 -39.69 42.01 -32.96
CA GLU A 308 -39.83 43.45 -33.17
C GLU A 308 -39.16 43.82 -34.49
N ASP A 309 -39.71 43.34 -35.60
CA ASP A 309 -39.65 43.95 -36.94
C ASP A 309 -40.81 43.44 -37.80
#